data_AF-A0A3P7E5S1-F1
#
_entry.id   AF-A0A3P7E5S1-F1
#
_cell.length_a   1.000
_cell.length_b   1.000
_cell.length_c   1.000
_cell.angle_alpha   90.00
_cell.angle_beta   90.00
_cell.angle_gamma   90.00
#
_symmetry.space_group_name_H-M   'P 1'
#
loop_
_entity.id
_entity.type
_entity.pdbx_description
1 polymer ?
#
loop_
_entity_poly.entity_id
_entity_poly.type
_entity_poly.pdbx_seq_one_letter_code
_entity_poly.pdbx_strand_id
1 'polypeptide(L)'
;MQSSVLFFSFQDLTTYCAYDVVACFELYQVLYPEFTKRFPHPVTWQGMLEIGNVYLPVTKNWRKFFDSNETRANNQNKIAAIGVVYTARELVEKLENPIQSYKNDPWMWSVDWSSRKGEKFPIWYESLLRTRNLLHMPVKELSQADVKLKSRVVPRLFGLCWGPYPLHYKTDKGWGFLVPKGNFFFFFFLFLCKY
;
A
#
# COMPACT_ATOMS: atom_id res chain seq x y z
N MET A 1 -24.06 -10.95 -5.61
CA MET A 1 -24.20 -12.23 -6.34
C MET A 1 -23.85 -13.45 -5.48
N GLN A 2 -22.84 -13.41 -4.60
CA GLN A 2 -22.61 -14.55 -3.68
C GLN A 2 -23.70 -14.73 -2.62
N SER A 3 -24.28 -13.64 -2.11
CA SER A 3 -25.34 -13.69 -1.09
C SER A 3 -26.64 -14.35 -1.57
N SER A 4 -26.95 -14.32 -2.87
CA SER A 4 -28.16 -14.97 -3.40
C SER A 4 -28.01 -16.49 -3.55
N VAL A 5 -26.80 -16.99 -3.86
CA VAL A 5 -26.55 -18.44 -3.97
C VAL A 5 -26.66 -19.12 -2.61
N LEU A 6 -26.17 -18.44 -1.56
CA LEU A 6 -26.24 -18.92 -0.18
C LEU A 6 -27.68 -19.20 0.27
N PHE A 7 -28.66 -18.43 -0.20
CA PHE A 7 -30.05 -18.62 0.21
C PHE A 7 -30.69 -19.85 -0.44
N PHE A 8 -30.44 -20.12 -1.72
CA PHE A 8 -31.05 -21.25 -2.44
C PHE A 8 -30.57 -22.61 -1.97
N SER A 9 -29.29 -22.72 -1.61
CA SER A 9 -28.66 -23.98 -1.18
C SER A 9 -28.24 -23.94 0.27
N PHE A 10 -28.87 -23.07 1.09
CA PHE A 10 -28.47 -22.88 2.49
C PHE A 10 -28.44 -24.19 3.26
N GLN A 11 -29.48 -25.01 3.11
CA GLN A 11 -29.61 -26.26 3.83
C GLN A 11 -28.50 -27.25 3.43
N ASP A 12 -28.30 -27.46 2.13
CA ASP A 12 -27.27 -28.38 1.62
C ASP A 12 -25.86 -27.94 2.00
N LEU A 13 -25.55 -26.65 1.87
CA LEU A 13 -24.25 -26.08 2.22
C LEU A 13 -23.99 -26.13 3.73
N THR A 14 -25.00 -25.86 4.56
CA THR A 14 -24.88 -25.94 6.02
C THR A 14 -24.69 -27.38 6.47
N THR A 15 -25.40 -28.34 5.85
CA THR A 15 -25.21 -29.77 6.09
C THR A 15 -23.82 -30.22 5.66
N TYR A 16 -23.30 -29.77 4.52
CA TYR A 16 -21.93 -30.02 4.09
C TYR A 16 -20.91 -29.47 5.11
N CYS A 17 -21.04 -28.22 5.54
CA CYS A 17 -20.17 -27.64 6.56
C CYS A 17 -20.25 -28.39 7.89
N ALA A 18 -21.44 -28.88 8.27
CA ALA A 18 -21.59 -29.69 9.47
C ALA A 18 -20.85 -31.03 9.35
N TYR A 19 -20.96 -31.73 8.22
CA TYR A 19 -20.22 -32.98 7.99
C TYR A 19 -18.69 -32.75 7.96
N ASP A 20 -18.22 -31.63 7.40
CA ASP A 20 -16.81 -31.28 7.38
C ASP A 20 -16.25 -31.03 8.79
N VAL A 21 -17.01 -30.33 9.65
CA VAL A 21 -16.65 -30.15 11.08
C VAL A 21 -16.63 -31.49 11.82
N VAL A 22 -17.58 -32.39 11.55
CA VAL A 22 -17.60 -33.74 12.13
C VAL A 22 -16.38 -34.55 11.67
N ALA A 23 -16.07 -34.55 10.37
CA ALA A 23 -14.89 -35.23 9.84
C ALA A 23 -13.58 -34.69 10.44
N CYS A 24 -13.45 -33.36 10.60
CA CYS A 24 -12.31 -32.75 11.26
C CYS A 24 -12.20 -33.17 12.75
N PHE A 25 -13.34 -33.28 13.45
CA PHE A 25 -13.38 -33.75 14.83
C PHE A 25 -12.98 -35.23 14.96
N GLU A 26 -13.46 -36.10 14.07
CA GLU A 26 -13.07 -37.52 14.02
C GLU A 26 -11.57 -37.69 13.73
N LEU A 27 -11.02 -36.91 12.79
CA LEU A 27 -9.58 -36.87 12.54
C LEU A 27 -8.80 -36.39 13.77
N TYR A 28 -9.28 -35.35 14.46
CA TYR A 28 -8.65 -34.85 15.68
C TYR A 28 -8.66 -35.91 16.80
N GLN A 29 -9.73 -36.69 16.95
CA GLN A 29 -9.79 -37.80 17.92
C GLN A 29 -8.71 -38.85 17.70
N VAL A 30 -8.34 -39.12 16.44
CA VAL A 30 -7.25 -40.05 16.10
C VAL A 30 -5.87 -39.42 16.30
N LEU A 31 -5.72 -38.13 15.99
CA LEU A 31 -4.44 -37.42 16.10
C LEU A 31 -4.07 -37.04 17.55
N TYR A 32 -5.05 -36.79 18.41
CA TYR A 32 -4.82 -36.35 19.78
C TYR A 32 -4.02 -37.37 20.63
N PRO A 33 -4.27 -38.69 20.56
CA PRO A 33 -3.41 -39.70 21.19
C PRO A 33 -1.95 -39.69 20.71
N GLU A 34 -1.69 -39.40 19.43
CA GLU A 34 -0.32 -39.27 18.92
C GLU A 34 0.37 -38.02 19.45
N PHE A 35 -0.38 -36.93 19.61
CA PHE A 35 0.10 -35.71 20.27
C PHE A 35 0.48 -35.95 21.73
N THR A 36 -0.37 -36.67 22.50
CA THR A 36 -0.09 -36.96 23.91
C THR A 36 1.07 -37.94 24.09
N LYS A 37 1.28 -38.90 23.18
CA LYS A 37 2.49 -39.74 23.14
C LYS A 37 3.75 -38.91 22.91
N ARG A 38 3.69 -37.93 22.01
CA ARG A 38 4.82 -37.05 21.69
C ARG A 38 5.16 -36.08 22.84
N PHE A 39 4.13 -35.57 23.53
CA PHE A 39 4.25 -34.62 24.63
C PHE A 39 3.53 -35.16 25.89
N PRO A 40 4.16 -36.07 26.65
CA PRO A 40 3.50 -36.76 27.76
C PRO A 40 3.30 -35.88 29.00
N HIS A 41 3.93 -34.71 29.06
CA HIS A 41 3.94 -33.88 30.25
C HIS A 41 2.61 -33.13 30.41
N PRO A 42 1.93 -33.21 31.57
CA PRO A 42 0.62 -32.58 31.78
C PRO A 42 0.65 -31.04 31.68
N VAL A 43 1.82 -30.42 31.90
CA VAL A 43 1.99 -28.96 31.71
C VAL A 43 1.74 -28.53 30.27
N THR A 44 2.03 -29.37 29.28
CA THR A 44 1.74 -29.03 27.87
C THR A 44 0.24 -28.88 27.66
N TRP A 45 -0.55 -29.84 28.15
CA TRP A 45 -2.00 -29.80 28.08
C TRP A 45 -2.59 -28.62 28.87
N GLN A 46 -2.14 -28.43 30.12
CA GLN A 46 -2.59 -27.31 30.93
C GLN A 46 -2.26 -25.97 30.27
N GLY A 47 -1.05 -25.82 29.71
CA GLY A 47 -0.64 -24.61 29.00
C GLY A 47 -1.54 -24.31 27.80
N MET A 48 -1.94 -25.33 27.03
CA MET A 48 -2.89 -25.15 25.92
C MET A 48 -4.27 -24.70 26.40
N LEU A 49 -4.78 -25.28 27.50
CA LEU A 49 -6.06 -24.89 28.09
C LEU A 49 -6.04 -23.43 28.58
N GLU A 50 -4.97 -23.01 29.25
CA GLU A 50 -4.82 -21.63 29.72
C GLU A 50 -4.75 -20.64 28.56
N ILE A 51 -4.04 -20.98 27.47
CA ILE A 51 -3.99 -20.15 26.25
C ILE A 51 -5.39 -19.99 25.63
N GLY A 52 -6.22 -21.04 25.64
CA GLY A 52 -7.59 -20.99 25.12
C GLY A 52 -8.55 -20.14 25.96
N ASN A 53 -8.24 -19.90 27.24
CA ASN A 53 -9.06 -19.16 28.19
C ASN A 53 -8.65 -17.69 28.37
N VAL A 54 -7.76 -17.15 27.53
CA VAL A 54 -7.35 -15.75 27.60
C VAL A 54 -8.51 -14.82 27.23
N TYR A 55 -8.74 -13.79 28.05
CA TYR A 55 -9.69 -12.72 27.75
C TYR A 55 -8.95 -11.42 27.40
N LEU A 56 -9.50 -10.64 26.47
CA LEU A 56 -9.01 -9.31 26.16
C LEU A 56 -9.76 -8.27 27.02
N PRO A 57 -9.06 -7.48 27.86
CA PRO A 57 -9.70 -6.48 28.71
C PRO A 57 -10.13 -5.26 27.88
N VAL A 58 -11.32 -5.33 27.28
CA VAL A 58 -11.90 -4.22 26.51
C VAL A 58 -12.75 -3.35 27.44
N THR A 59 -12.41 -2.05 27.52
CA THR A 59 -13.18 -1.05 28.26
C THR A 59 -14.07 -0.23 27.33
N LYS A 60 -15.03 0.52 27.88
CA LYS A 60 -15.84 1.49 27.11
C LYS A 60 -14.98 2.54 26.37
N ASN A 61 -13.73 2.76 26.79
CA ASN A 61 -12.79 3.69 26.16
C ASN A 61 -12.23 3.15 24.83
N TRP A 62 -12.35 1.86 24.54
CA TRP A 62 -11.79 1.28 23.31
C TRP A 62 -12.36 1.91 22.04
N ARG A 63 -13.67 2.21 22.00
CA ARG A 63 -14.27 2.94 20.86
C ARG A 63 -13.67 4.33 20.70
N LYS A 64 -13.53 5.09 21.79
CA LYS A 64 -12.89 6.42 21.76
C LYS A 64 -11.45 6.34 21.27
N PHE A 65 -10.69 5.34 21.71
CA PHE A 65 -9.33 5.09 21.23
C PHE A 65 -9.33 4.78 19.73
N PHE A 66 -10.18 3.86 19.26
CA PHE A 66 -10.31 3.52 17.84
C PHE A 66 -10.65 4.75 17.00
N ASP A 67 -11.70 5.49 17.36
CA ASP A 67 -12.16 6.69 16.61
C ASP A 67 -11.09 7.79 16.58
N SER A 68 -10.34 7.97 17.68
CA SER A 68 -9.25 8.94 17.76
C SER A 68 -8.08 8.57 16.84
N ASN A 69 -7.72 7.28 16.78
CA ASN A 69 -6.66 6.80 15.89
C ASN A 69 -7.09 6.84 14.42
N GLU A 70 -8.33 6.47 14.12
CA GLU A 70 -8.89 6.53 12.78
C GLU A 70 -8.91 7.98 12.27
N THR A 71 -9.35 8.93 13.11
CA THR A 71 -9.33 10.36 12.80
C THR A 71 -7.90 10.87 12.56
N ARG A 72 -6.95 10.48 13.41
CA ARG A 72 -5.53 10.85 13.27
C ARG A 72 -4.93 10.29 11.99
N ALA A 73 -5.17 9.03 11.66
CA ALA A 73 -4.68 8.38 10.45
C ALA A 73 -5.24 9.07 9.19
N ASN A 74 -6.55 9.33 9.16
CA ASN A 74 -7.19 10.04 8.04
C ASN A 74 -6.64 11.46 7.86
N ASN A 75 -6.42 12.20 8.95
CA ASN A 75 -5.81 13.54 8.90
C ASN A 75 -4.36 13.50 8.40
N GLN A 76 -3.54 12.56 8.90
CA GLN A 76 -2.15 12.41 8.46
C GLN A 76 -2.07 12.05 6.97
N ASN A 77 -2.92 11.14 6.51
CA ASN A 77 -2.96 10.76 5.11
C ASN A 77 -3.46 11.91 4.21
N LYS A 78 -4.44 12.70 4.67
CA LYS A 78 -4.90 13.91 3.96
C LYS A 78 -3.76 14.93 3.84
N ILE A 79 -3.04 15.21 4.93
CA ILE A 79 -1.88 16.11 4.91
C ILE A 79 -0.81 15.60 3.94
N ALA A 80 -0.52 14.29 3.95
CA ALA A 80 0.45 13.69 3.05
C ALA A 80 0.03 13.83 1.57
N ALA A 81 -1.25 13.57 1.24
CA ALA A 81 -1.79 13.74 -0.11
C ALA A 81 -1.72 15.18 -0.59
N ILE A 82 -2.13 16.15 0.24
CA ILE A 82 -2.02 17.58 -0.05
C ILE A 82 -0.56 17.97 -0.25
N GLY A 83 0.33 17.48 0.62
CA GLY A 83 1.77 17.73 0.53
C GLY A 83 2.37 17.27 -0.80
N VAL A 84 2.03 16.06 -1.27
CA VAL A 84 2.48 15.53 -2.58
C VAL A 84 2.02 16.41 -3.74
N VAL A 85 0.78 16.87 -3.73
CA VAL A 85 0.26 17.71 -4.83
C VAL A 85 0.89 19.10 -4.78
N TYR A 86 1.07 19.66 -3.59
CA TYR A 86 1.72 20.95 -3.40
C TYR A 86 3.18 20.93 -3.88
N THR A 87 3.96 19.93 -3.47
CA THR A 87 5.36 19.80 -3.92
C THR A 87 5.44 19.54 -5.42
N ALA A 88 4.51 18.77 -5.99
CA ALA A 88 4.44 18.56 -7.44
C ALA A 88 4.21 19.87 -8.19
N ARG A 89 3.29 20.71 -7.71
CA ARG A 89 3.01 22.02 -8.32
C ARG A 89 4.21 22.97 -8.22
N GLU A 90 4.82 23.04 -7.05
CA GLU A 90 6.03 23.86 -6.84
C GLU A 90 7.18 23.41 -7.75
N LEU A 91 7.35 22.10 -7.93
CA LEU A 91 8.36 21.53 -8.82
C LEU A 91 8.09 21.85 -10.30
N VAL A 92 6.83 21.80 -10.75
CA VAL A 92 6.46 22.25 -12.11
C VAL A 92 6.83 23.72 -12.30
N GLU A 93 6.45 24.58 -11.35
CA GLU A 93 6.73 26.02 -11.44
C GLU A 93 8.24 26.32 -11.49
N LYS A 94 9.06 25.58 -10.74
CA LYS A 94 10.53 25.71 -10.71
C LYS A 94 11.26 25.16 -11.95
N LEU A 95 10.78 24.06 -12.52
CA LEU A 95 11.48 23.38 -13.62
C LEU A 95 11.05 23.84 -15.01
N GLU A 96 9.86 24.45 -15.14
CA GLU A 96 9.36 25.00 -16.39
C GLU A 96 9.88 26.43 -16.65
N ASN A 97 10.01 27.25 -15.60
CA ASN A 97 10.42 28.65 -15.72
C ASN A 97 11.81 28.87 -15.09
N PRO A 98 12.73 29.64 -15.71
CA PRO A 98 12.70 30.27 -17.04
C PRO A 98 13.37 29.44 -18.15
N ILE A 99 14.09 28.38 -17.80
CA ILE A 99 14.79 27.47 -18.71
C ILE A 99 14.27 26.07 -18.38
N GLN A 100 14.04 25.22 -19.39
CA GLN A 100 13.60 23.81 -19.27
C GLN A 100 14.61 22.96 -18.47
N SER A 101 14.74 23.26 -17.18
CA SER A 101 15.76 22.77 -16.27
C SER A 101 15.55 21.30 -15.93
N TYR A 102 14.32 20.81 -16.14
CA TYR A 102 13.99 19.40 -15.98
C TYR A 102 14.89 18.46 -16.80
N LYS A 103 15.45 18.91 -17.93
CA LYS A 103 16.38 18.10 -18.73
C LYS A 103 17.68 17.76 -18.00
N ASN A 104 18.10 18.63 -17.10
CA ASN A 104 19.31 18.46 -16.28
C ASN A 104 18.99 17.86 -14.90
N ASP A 105 17.71 17.74 -14.55
CA ASP A 105 17.30 17.23 -13.25
C ASP A 105 17.44 15.70 -13.19
N PRO A 106 18.19 15.14 -12.21
CA PRO A 106 18.43 13.69 -12.13
C PRO A 106 17.19 12.81 -11.97
N TRP A 107 16.08 13.33 -11.44
CA TRP A 107 14.86 12.57 -11.19
C TRP A 107 13.78 12.79 -12.25
N MET A 108 13.72 14.00 -12.82
CA MET A 108 12.63 14.45 -13.69
C MET A 108 12.94 14.43 -15.18
N TRP A 109 14.21 14.25 -15.59
CA TRP A 109 14.62 14.28 -17.01
C TRP A 109 13.88 13.26 -17.90
N SER A 110 13.51 12.11 -17.34
CA SER A 110 12.88 11.01 -18.07
C SER A 110 11.35 10.98 -17.96
N VAL A 111 10.76 12.01 -17.38
CA VAL A 111 9.30 12.13 -17.20
C VAL A 111 8.69 12.84 -18.42
N ASP A 112 7.46 12.49 -18.78
CA ASP A 112 6.75 13.13 -19.89
C ASP A 112 6.27 14.54 -19.52
N TRP A 113 7.08 15.55 -19.84
CA TRP A 113 6.77 16.98 -19.65
C TRP A 113 5.84 17.58 -20.71
N SER A 114 5.22 16.76 -21.56
CA SER A 114 4.24 17.25 -22.53
C SER A 114 2.95 17.66 -21.82
N SER A 115 2.32 18.74 -22.30
CA SER A 115 1.03 19.24 -21.81
C SER A 115 -0.05 19.03 -22.87
N ARG A 116 -1.30 18.78 -22.45
CA ARG A 116 -2.43 18.75 -23.39
C ARG A 116 -2.72 20.16 -23.89
N LYS A 117 -3.33 20.27 -25.08
CA LYS A 117 -3.78 21.56 -25.63
C LYS A 117 -4.74 22.24 -24.64
N GLY A 118 -4.36 23.40 -24.12
CA GLY A 118 -5.17 24.19 -23.18
C GLY A 118 -4.88 23.94 -21.70
N GLU A 119 -4.04 22.97 -21.36
CA GLU A 119 -3.71 22.67 -19.96
C GLU A 119 -2.37 23.30 -19.55
N LYS A 120 -2.33 23.84 -18.34
CA LYS A 120 -1.11 24.42 -17.76
C LYS A 120 -0.14 23.35 -17.24
N PHE A 121 -0.65 22.17 -16.86
CA PHE A 121 0.15 21.15 -16.19
C PHE A 121 0.56 20.02 -17.14
N PRO A 122 1.74 19.40 -16.91
CA PRO A 122 2.21 18.28 -17.72
C PRO A 122 1.44 16.98 -17.44
N ILE A 123 1.44 16.04 -18.39
CA ILE A 123 0.71 14.76 -18.31
C ILE A 123 1.07 13.97 -17.05
N TRP A 124 2.33 14.00 -16.62
CA TRP A 124 2.76 13.29 -15.41
C TRP A 124 2.07 13.83 -14.15
N TYR A 125 1.82 15.14 -14.07
CA TYR A 125 1.14 15.74 -12.92
C TYR A 125 -0.32 15.26 -12.87
N GLU A 126 -0.99 15.19 -14.03
CA GLU A 126 -2.33 14.63 -14.12
C GLU A 126 -2.38 13.17 -13.65
N SER A 127 -1.29 12.41 -13.86
CA SER A 127 -1.21 11.01 -13.43
C SER A 127 -1.26 10.85 -11.90
N LEU A 128 -0.90 11.88 -11.13
CA LEU A 128 -0.99 11.90 -9.67
C LEU A 128 -2.44 11.97 -9.20
N LEU A 129 -3.34 12.55 -9.98
CA LEU A 129 -4.75 12.68 -9.66
C LEU A 129 -5.53 11.46 -10.18
N ARG A 130 -6.63 11.11 -9.51
CA ARG A 130 -7.54 10.06 -10.01
C ARG A 130 -8.40 10.51 -11.17
N THR A 131 -8.81 11.77 -11.15
CA THR A 131 -9.74 12.37 -12.12
C THR A 131 -9.20 13.71 -12.58
N ARG A 132 -9.37 14.05 -13.87
CA ARG A 132 -8.87 15.31 -14.43
C ARG A 132 -9.59 16.54 -13.89
N ASN A 133 -10.87 16.42 -13.53
CA ASN A 133 -11.67 17.52 -12.97
C ASN A 133 -11.04 18.13 -11.71
N LEU A 134 -10.20 17.35 -11.00
CA LEU A 134 -9.50 17.78 -9.80
C LEU A 134 -8.32 18.73 -10.08
N LEU A 135 -7.90 18.89 -11.33
CA LEU A 135 -6.75 19.72 -11.72
C LEU A 135 -6.96 21.21 -11.38
N HIS A 136 -8.19 21.69 -11.52
CA HIS A 136 -8.57 23.08 -11.27
C HIS A 136 -9.03 23.33 -9.84
N MET A 137 -9.22 22.27 -9.04
CA MET A 137 -9.61 22.42 -7.64
C MET A 137 -8.46 22.98 -6.79
N PRO A 138 -8.74 23.81 -5.78
CA PRO A 138 -7.71 24.27 -4.87
C PRO A 138 -7.15 23.08 -4.07
N VAL A 139 -5.82 23.00 -3.97
CA VAL A 139 -5.10 21.86 -3.38
C VAL A 139 -5.58 21.54 -1.94
N LYS A 140 -6.04 22.54 -1.19
CA LYS A 140 -6.55 22.38 0.18
C LYS A 140 -7.86 21.59 0.29
N GLU A 141 -8.64 21.56 -0.79
CA GLU A 141 -9.94 20.85 -0.84
C GLU A 141 -9.80 19.39 -1.29
N LEU A 142 -8.61 18.98 -1.76
CA LEU A 142 -8.37 17.60 -2.16
C LEU A 142 -8.49 16.64 -0.97
N SER A 143 -9.13 15.50 -1.22
CA SER A 143 -9.16 14.37 -0.30
C SER A 143 -7.95 13.45 -0.51
N GLN A 144 -7.61 12.66 0.50
CA GLN A 144 -6.65 11.56 0.35
C GLN A 144 -7.04 10.62 -0.80
N ALA A 145 -8.35 10.38 -0.98
CA ALA A 145 -8.85 9.47 -2.01
C ALA A 145 -8.55 9.97 -3.43
N ASP A 146 -8.36 11.28 -3.62
CA ASP A 146 -8.19 11.91 -4.94
C ASP A 146 -6.78 11.77 -5.50
N VAL A 147 -5.79 11.50 -4.62
CA VAL A 147 -4.37 11.46 -4.96
C VAL A 147 -3.83 10.02 -4.97
N LYS A 148 -3.14 9.67 -6.06
CA LYS A 148 -2.45 8.38 -6.21
C LYS A 148 -1.06 8.43 -5.55
N LEU A 149 -1.03 8.28 -4.23
CA LEU A 149 0.22 8.22 -3.45
C LEU A 149 1.19 7.11 -3.89
N LYS A 150 0.69 6.05 -4.54
CA LYS A 150 1.49 4.93 -5.08
C LYS A 150 1.92 5.14 -6.54
N SER A 151 1.77 6.34 -7.09
CA SER A 151 2.20 6.63 -8.46
C SER A 151 3.72 6.54 -8.59
N ARG A 152 4.21 6.10 -9.77
CA ARG A 152 5.64 5.98 -10.09
C ARG A 152 6.38 7.31 -10.05
N VAL A 153 5.66 8.43 -10.10
CA VAL A 153 6.26 9.78 -10.03
C VAL A 153 6.59 10.18 -8.60
N VAL A 154 5.88 9.63 -7.60
CA VAL A 154 6.03 10.06 -6.19
C VAL A 154 7.46 9.85 -5.66
N PRO A 155 8.15 8.71 -5.90
CA PRO A 155 9.55 8.55 -5.53
C PRO A 155 10.49 9.58 -6.18
N ARG A 156 10.22 9.97 -7.42
CA ARG A 156 11.00 10.98 -8.16
C ARG A 156 10.77 12.37 -7.58
N LEU A 157 9.52 12.69 -7.23
CA LEU A 157 9.12 13.97 -6.64
C LEU A 157 9.80 14.24 -5.30
N PHE A 158 9.94 13.21 -4.47
CA PHE A 158 10.65 13.32 -3.20
C PHE A 158 12.17 13.21 -3.32
N GLY A 159 12.72 13.08 -4.54
CA GLY A 159 14.15 12.95 -4.75
C GLY A 159 14.75 11.71 -4.07
N LEU A 160 14.00 10.60 -4.00
CA LEU A 160 14.45 9.41 -3.30
C LEU A 160 15.72 8.83 -3.97
N CYS A 161 16.69 8.45 -3.14
CA CYS A 161 17.97 7.89 -3.55
C CYS A 161 18.26 6.56 -2.85
N TRP A 162 19.05 5.72 -3.51
CA TRP A 162 19.72 4.58 -2.89
C TRP A 162 21.22 4.89 -2.77
N GLY A 163 21.67 5.18 -1.55
CA GLY A 163 23.00 5.77 -1.33
C GLY A 163 23.12 7.12 -2.07
N PRO A 164 24.18 7.35 -2.86
CA PRO A 164 24.33 8.59 -3.62
C PRO A 164 23.55 8.62 -4.95
N TYR A 165 22.83 7.54 -5.29
CA TYR A 165 22.25 7.35 -6.63
C TYR A 165 20.74 7.56 -6.65
N PRO A 166 20.19 8.34 -7.60
CA PRO A 166 18.76 8.60 -7.68
C PRO A 166 17.99 7.34 -8.09
N LEU A 167 16.83 7.12 -7.46
CA LEU A 167 15.93 6.05 -7.84
C LEU A 167 15.31 6.32 -9.21
N HIS A 168 15.27 5.29 -10.03
CA HIS A 168 14.70 5.32 -11.36
C HIS A 168 13.81 4.09 -11.58
N TYR A 169 12.79 4.26 -12.40
CA TYR A 169 11.90 3.15 -12.78
C TYR A 169 12.00 2.92 -14.28
N LYS A 170 12.31 1.69 -14.66
CA LYS A 170 12.38 1.24 -16.04
C LYS A 170 11.29 0.20 -16.28
N THR A 171 10.51 0.30 -17.35
CA THR A 171 9.31 -0.54 -17.56
C THR A 171 9.63 -2.03 -17.71
N ASP A 172 10.79 -2.38 -18.27
CA ASP A 172 11.27 -3.75 -18.49
C ASP A 172 11.84 -4.39 -17.22
N LYS A 173 12.54 -3.61 -16.39
CA LYS A 173 13.24 -4.13 -15.21
C LYS A 173 12.47 -3.90 -13.91
N GLY A 174 11.86 -2.73 -13.75
CA GLY A 174 11.20 -2.26 -12.53
C GLY A 174 11.98 -1.13 -11.86
N TRP A 175 12.00 -1.08 -10.52
CA TRP A 175 12.73 -0.07 -9.74
C TRP A 175 14.22 -0.38 -9.61
N GLY A 176 15.04 0.65 -9.66
CA GLY A 176 16.49 0.57 -9.51
C GLY A 176 17.08 1.94 -9.24
N PHE A 177 18.39 2.06 -9.32
CA PHE A 177 19.11 3.32 -9.13
C PHE A 177 20.10 3.57 -10.27
N LEU A 178 20.36 4.85 -10.54
CA LEU A 178 21.25 5.29 -11.62
C LEU A 178 22.69 5.44 -11.11
N VAL A 179 23.58 4.55 -11.51
CA VAL A 179 25.01 4.58 -11.20
C VAL A 179 25.78 5.18 -12.37
N PRO A 180 26.62 6.20 -12.19
CA PRO A 180 27.44 6.73 -13.27
C PRO A 180 28.46 5.67 -13.72
N LYS A 181 28.51 5.40 -15.03
CA LYS A 181 29.52 4.57 -15.69
C LYS A 181 30.11 5.37 -16.85
N GLY A 182 31.19 6.10 -16.59
CA GLY A 182 31.73 7.08 -17.54
C GLY A 182 30.75 8.23 -17.76
N ASN A 183 30.47 8.57 -19.02
CA ASN A 183 29.53 9.65 -19.39
C ASN A 183 28.04 9.23 -19.36
N PHE A 184 27.72 7.98 -19.03
CA PHE A 184 26.35 7.46 -19.06
C PHE A 184 25.92 6.94 -17.69
N PHE A 185 24.64 7.05 -17.39
CA PHE A 185 24.04 6.40 -16.22
C PHE A 185 23.70 4.93 -16.53
N PHE A 186 24.19 4.04 -15.69
CA PHE A 186 23.90 2.62 -15.70
C PHE A 186 22.79 2.31 -14.68
N PHE A 187 21.78 1.56 -15.11
CA PHE A 187 20.65 1.20 -14.25
C PHE A 187 20.95 -0.08 -13.48
N PHE A 188 21.05 0.01 -12.15
CA PHE A 188 21.18 -1.14 -11.27
C PHE A 188 19.82 -1.48 -10.65
N PHE A 189 19.37 -2.73 -10.80
CA PHE A 189 18.04 -3.15 -10.38
C PHE A 189 18.00 -3.42 -8.87
N LEU A 190 17.00 -2.88 -8.17
CA LEU A 190 16.76 -3.17 -6.76
C LEU A 190 15.95 -4.47 -6.65
N PHE A 191 16.64 -5.57 -6.35
CA PHE A 191 15.99 -6.77 -5.81
C PHE A 191 15.61 -6.50 -4.36
N LEU A 192 14.51 -5.78 -4.12
CA LEU A 192 13.85 -5.75 -2.81
C LEU A 192 12.78 -6.84 -2.78
N CYS A 193 13.11 -7.92 -2.06
CA CYS A 193 12.27 -9.00 -1.53
C CYS A 193 11.03 -9.41 -2.35
N LYS A 194 11.20 -10.46 -3.15
CA LYS A 194 10.29 -11.61 -3.07
C LYS A 194 10.69 -12.42 -1.84
N TYR A 195 10.18 -12.06 -0.67
CA TYR A 195 10.04 -12.91 0.51
C TYR A 195 8.73 -12.52 1.19
#